data_AF-A0A537ZD37-F1
#
_entry.id   AF-A0A537ZD37-F1
#
_cell.length_a   1.000
_cell.length_b   1.000
_cell.length_c   1.000
_cell.angle_alpha   90.00
_cell.angle_beta   90.00
_cell.angle_gamma   90.00
#
_symmetry.space_group_name_H-M   'P 1'
#
loop_
_entity.id
_entity.type
_entity.pdbx_description
1 polymer ?
#
loop_
_entity_poly.entity_id
_entity_poly.type
_entity_poly.pdbx_seq_one_letter_code
_entity_poly.pdbx_strand_id
1 'polypeptide(L)'
;MNGAVDRHVTSADTARTAMETMAQQLRNAGAPAGTLRTIYGASTYDVQFYEPSASANLTNNSRGLMWVRYCLDTTTVTNEKLWMQTNPYDSVSNSVPPSTSTCPSSAWATQQRIAQGLLNAATSSSVTGCAATTTPLFTQTVDAQGGVRDLSIRLVAQCEANRTPTTLASSVQFRNYKASPNVTVTCTGQNYHAICDASRSTDPDGEALTYKWQIACCSSDSYTSFTESWEAGQTGYSFDHGSLTSGKTYKVIVEVTDASGAFTDGNTTVAIP
;
A
#
# COMPACT_ATOMS: atom_id res chain seq x y z
N MET A 1 24.41 24.39 32.41
CA MET A 1 23.35 23.36 32.50
C MET A 1 22.16 23.62 31.55
N ASN A 2 22.30 24.38 30.45
CA ASN A 2 21.17 24.71 29.55
C ASN A 2 20.98 23.76 28.35
N GLY A 3 22.03 23.07 27.90
CA GLY A 3 21.96 22.31 26.64
C GLY A 3 21.14 21.02 26.67
N ALA A 4 20.64 20.57 27.83
CA ALA A 4 19.73 19.42 27.90
C ALA A 4 18.27 19.86 27.63
N VAL A 5 17.86 20.97 28.24
CA VAL A 5 16.49 21.50 28.12
C VAL A 5 16.24 21.97 26.70
N ASP A 6 17.23 22.66 26.11
CA ASP A 6 17.16 23.13 24.73
C ASP A 6 17.04 21.98 23.74
N ARG A 7 17.70 20.84 23.99
CA ARG A 7 17.60 19.64 23.14
C ARG A 7 16.22 18.97 23.24
N HIS A 8 15.66 18.88 24.43
CA HIS A 8 14.32 18.35 24.65
C HIS A 8 13.23 19.18 23.94
N VAL A 9 13.29 20.51 24.08
CA VAL A 9 12.32 21.40 23.43
C VAL A 9 12.46 21.28 21.91
N THR A 10 13.70 21.28 21.40
CA THR A 10 13.96 21.12 19.95
C THR A 10 13.47 19.78 19.42
N SER A 11 13.65 18.67 20.14
CA SER A 11 13.16 17.35 19.69
C SER A 11 11.63 17.31 19.64
N ALA A 12 10.97 17.85 20.66
CA ALA A 12 9.50 17.92 20.70
C ALA A 12 8.93 18.81 19.58
N ASP A 13 9.56 19.96 19.29
CA ASP A 13 9.12 20.87 18.25
C ASP A 13 9.33 20.30 16.85
N THR A 14 10.52 19.73 16.58
CA THR A 14 10.78 19.06 15.30
C THR A 14 9.88 17.85 15.09
N ALA A 15 9.58 17.08 16.14
CA ALA A 15 8.63 15.98 16.07
C ALA A 15 7.20 16.44 15.75
N ARG A 16 6.77 17.59 16.29
CA ARG A 16 5.45 18.17 15.99
C ARG A 16 5.34 18.58 14.53
N THR A 17 6.30 19.36 14.04
CA THR A 17 6.34 19.77 12.62
C THR A 17 6.41 18.56 11.68
N ALA A 18 7.20 17.54 12.04
CA ALA A 18 7.27 16.31 11.25
C ALA A 18 5.93 15.56 11.22
N MET A 19 5.23 15.48 12.35
CA MET A 19 3.90 14.84 12.43
C MET A 19 2.85 15.59 11.61
N GLU A 20 2.85 16.93 11.66
CA GLU A 20 1.94 17.77 10.88
C GLU A 20 2.19 17.61 9.38
N THR A 21 3.46 17.65 8.96
CA THR A 21 3.87 17.45 7.56
C THR A 21 3.45 16.08 7.06
N MET A 22 3.77 15.02 7.80
CA MET A 22 3.40 13.65 7.45
C MET A 22 1.89 13.46 7.37
N ALA A 23 1.14 13.96 8.36
CA ALA A 23 -0.31 13.88 8.34
C ALA A 23 -0.92 14.65 7.18
N GLN A 24 -0.34 15.79 6.79
CA GLN A 24 -0.79 16.56 5.64
C GLN A 24 -0.54 15.81 4.32
N GLN A 25 0.65 15.25 4.13
CA GLN A 25 0.95 14.47 2.92
C GLN A 25 0.10 13.20 2.84
N LEU A 26 -0.12 12.51 3.96
CA LEU A 26 -1.01 11.34 4.00
C LEU A 26 -2.47 11.70 3.68
N ARG A 27 -2.96 12.87 4.11
CA ARG A 27 -4.29 13.36 3.71
C ARG A 27 -4.37 13.70 2.23
N ASN A 28 -3.26 14.15 1.64
CA ASN A 28 -3.14 14.44 0.22
C ASN A 28 -2.79 13.21 -0.61
N ALA A 29 -2.60 12.05 0.02
CA ALA A 29 -2.11 10.88 -0.67
C ALA A 29 -3.10 10.44 -1.76
N GLY A 30 -2.56 10.13 -2.93
CA GLY A 30 -3.30 9.68 -4.10
C GLY A 30 -2.92 8.26 -4.50
N ALA A 31 -3.67 7.66 -5.42
CA ALA A 31 -3.28 6.41 -6.06
C ALA A 31 -3.15 6.65 -7.58
N PRO A 32 -2.21 5.97 -8.27
CA PRO A 32 -2.19 5.92 -9.73
C PRO A 32 -3.52 5.45 -10.34
N ALA A 33 -3.78 5.81 -11.60
CA ALA A 33 -4.97 5.35 -12.31
C ALA A 33 -4.99 3.81 -12.38
N GLY A 34 -6.16 3.21 -12.13
CA GLY A 34 -6.32 1.75 -12.07
C GLY A 34 -5.74 1.09 -10.82
N THR A 35 -5.23 1.88 -9.86
CA THR A 35 -4.85 1.35 -8.55
C THR A 35 -5.72 2.00 -7.49
N LEU A 36 -6.11 1.20 -6.52
CA LEU A 36 -6.86 1.71 -5.39
C LEU A 36 -5.92 2.05 -4.25
N ARG A 37 -4.80 1.32 -4.10
CA ARG A 37 -3.87 1.44 -2.97
C ARG A 37 -3.15 2.80 -2.95
N THR A 38 -3.69 3.73 -2.16
CA THR A 38 -3.05 5.02 -1.83
C THR A 38 -1.78 4.82 -1.01
N ILE A 39 -1.84 3.92 -0.02
CA ILE A 39 -0.69 3.46 0.73
C ILE A 39 -0.16 2.21 0.04
N TYR A 40 1.06 2.29 -0.47
CA TYR A 40 1.71 1.17 -1.14
C TYR A 40 2.12 0.09 -0.14
N GLY A 41 2.70 0.51 0.98
CA GLY A 41 3.06 -0.39 2.07
C GLY A 41 3.31 0.37 3.36
N ALA A 42 2.94 -0.22 4.48
CA ALA A 42 3.32 0.26 5.80
C ALA A 42 3.75 -0.89 6.71
N SER A 43 4.76 -0.62 7.51
CA SER A 43 5.29 -1.45 8.58
C SER A 43 5.43 -0.58 9.83
N THR A 44 5.85 -1.18 10.95
CA THR A 44 6.01 -0.50 12.24
C THR A 44 6.79 0.82 12.18
N TYR A 45 7.80 0.91 11.31
CA TYR A 45 8.74 2.05 11.24
C TYR A 45 8.95 2.61 9.83
N ASP A 46 8.11 2.18 8.88
CA ASP A 46 8.22 2.57 7.48
C ASP A 46 6.84 2.68 6.84
N VAL A 47 6.58 3.74 6.10
CA VAL A 47 5.39 3.86 5.26
C VAL A 47 5.75 4.46 3.91
N GLN A 48 5.18 3.91 2.84
CA GLN A 48 5.33 4.36 1.46
C GLN A 48 3.96 4.62 0.84
N PHE A 49 3.81 5.74 0.15
CA PHE A 49 2.58 6.14 -0.51
C PHE A 49 2.86 7.10 -1.66
N TYR A 50 1.82 7.46 -2.40
CA TYR A 50 1.92 8.47 -3.45
C TYR A 50 1.33 9.79 -3.01
N GLU A 51 1.97 10.89 -3.40
CA GLU A 51 1.42 12.24 -3.22
C GLU A 51 1.47 13.00 -4.56
N PRO A 52 0.46 13.83 -4.88
CA PRO A 52 0.57 14.77 -5.99
C PRO A 52 1.79 15.70 -5.84
N SER A 53 2.52 15.90 -6.92
CA SER A 53 3.65 16.80 -7.03
C SER A 53 3.43 17.75 -8.20
N ALA A 54 3.47 19.06 -7.93
CA ALA A 54 3.32 20.09 -8.95
C ALA A 54 4.43 20.06 -10.02
N SER A 55 5.56 19.39 -9.73
CA SER A 55 6.70 19.26 -10.64
C SER A 55 6.73 17.94 -11.41
N ALA A 56 5.69 17.11 -11.30
CA ALA A 56 5.64 15.82 -11.98
C ALA A 56 5.48 15.95 -13.51
N ASN A 57 6.17 15.10 -14.25
CA ASN A 57 5.99 14.96 -15.70
C ASN A 57 4.69 14.19 -15.97
N LEU A 58 3.76 14.74 -16.76
CA LEU A 58 2.45 14.12 -16.98
C LEU A 58 2.42 13.06 -18.08
N THR A 59 3.48 12.91 -18.88
CA THR A 59 3.52 12.01 -20.05
C THR A 59 3.16 10.56 -19.71
N ASN A 60 3.68 10.07 -18.58
CA ASN A 60 3.54 8.71 -18.07
C ASN A 60 3.15 8.71 -16.58
N ASN A 61 2.59 9.82 -16.13
CA ASN A 61 2.11 10.04 -14.78
C ASN A 61 0.99 11.09 -14.84
N SER A 62 -0.13 10.67 -15.42
CA SER A 62 -1.30 11.52 -15.70
C SER A 62 -1.91 12.17 -14.46
N ARG A 63 -1.63 11.63 -13.27
CA ARG A 63 -2.08 12.16 -11.98
C ARG A 63 -1.02 13.03 -11.28
N GLY A 64 0.15 13.23 -11.90
CA GLY A 64 1.23 14.05 -11.38
C GLY A 64 1.74 13.60 -10.01
N LEU A 65 1.86 12.30 -9.77
CA LEU A 65 2.23 11.73 -8.48
C LEU A 65 3.76 11.68 -8.28
N MET A 66 4.18 11.54 -7.04
CA MET A 66 5.52 11.15 -6.65
C MET A 66 5.46 10.11 -5.52
N TRP A 67 6.51 9.32 -5.41
CA TRP A 67 6.73 8.45 -4.25
C TRP A 67 7.13 9.27 -3.05
N VAL A 68 6.48 8.99 -1.91
CA VAL A 68 6.86 9.50 -0.60
C VAL A 68 7.05 8.32 0.35
N ARG A 69 8.16 8.32 1.08
CA ARG A 69 8.46 7.38 2.15
C ARG A 69 8.81 8.10 3.42
N TYR A 70 8.23 7.66 4.52
CA TYR A 70 8.69 8.01 5.86
C TYR A 70 9.28 6.77 6.50
N CYS A 71 10.50 6.89 7.01
CA CYS A 71 11.15 5.79 7.70
C CYS A 71 11.89 6.29 8.95
N LEU A 72 11.95 5.45 9.98
CA LEU A 72 12.69 5.72 11.20
C LEU A 72 14.05 5.01 11.16
N ASP A 73 15.12 5.78 11.24
CA ASP A 73 16.48 5.29 11.45
C ASP A 73 16.66 4.99 12.94
N THR A 74 16.65 3.70 13.26
CA THR A 74 16.79 3.16 14.62
C THR A 74 18.22 2.72 14.95
N THR A 75 19.22 3.07 14.12
CA THR A 75 20.63 2.68 14.35
C THR A 75 21.17 3.21 15.68
N THR A 76 20.66 4.37 16.12
CA THR A 76 20.97 4.98 17.41
C THR A 76 19.68 5.13 18.22
N VAL A 77 19.31 4.10 18.99
CA VAL A 77 18.05 4.05 19.77
C VAL A 77 17.91 5.15 20.84
N THR A 78 18.96 5.90 21.15
CA THR A 78 18.91 7.05 22.07
C THR A 78 18.69 8.38 21.35
N ASN A 79 18.74 8.37 20.01
CA ASN A 79 18.64 9.53 19.14
C ASN A 79 18.20 9.08 17.74
N GLU A 80 17.02 8.48 17.67
CA GLU A 80 16.47 7.99 16.42
C GLU A 80 16.12 9.17 15.51
N LYS A 81 16.17 8.95 14.20
CA LYS A 81 15.98 10.00 13.20
C LYS A 81 14.86 9.62 12.26
N LEU A 82 13.88 10.51 12.10
CA LEU A 82 12.83 10.34 11.12
C LEU A 82 13.27 10.97 9.80
N TRP A 83 13.19 10.19 8.73
CA TRP A 83 13.53 10.60 7.38
C TRP A 83 12.28 10.63 6.51
N MET A 84 12.15 11.69 5.73
CA MET A 84 11.29 11.77 4.56
C MET A 84 12.14 11.52 3.32
N GLN A 85 11.70 10.61 2.46
CA GLN A 85 12.35 10.32 1.20
C GLN A 85 11.36 10.46 0.06
N THR A 86 11.79 11.01 -1.07
CA THR A 86 10.93 11.16 -2.24
C THR A 86 11.62 10.69 -3.51
N ASN A 87 10.82 10.25 -4.48
CA ASN A 87 11.28 9.85 -5.80
C ASN A 87 10.18 10.19 -6.82
N PRO A 88 10.50 10.60 -8.07
CA PRO A 88 9.47 10.77 -9.10
C PRO A 88 8.70 9.47 -9.33
N TYR A 89 7.40 9.54 -9.66
CA TYR A 89 6.63 8.38 -10.11
C TYR A 89 6.44 8.43 -11.64
N ASP A 90 6.50 7.25 -12.27
CA ASP A 90 6.24 7.01 -13.68
C ASP A 90 5.61 5.61 -13.83
N SER A 91 4.47 5.49 -14.52
CA SER A 91 3.78 4.23 -14.76
C SER A 91 4.57 3.19 -15.56
N VAL A 92 5.65 3.59 -16.25
CA VAL A 92 6.48 2.72 -17.10
C VAL A 92 7.78 2.32 -16.41
N SER A 93 8.62 3.28 -16.04
CA SER A 93 9.97 2.98 -15.55
C SER A 93 10.10 2.97 -14.02
N ASN A 94 9.12 3.51 -13.30
CA ASN A 94 9.21 3.73 -11.86
C ASN A 94 7.86 3.52 -11.16
N SER A 95 7.21 2.41 -11.53
CA SER A 95 5.87 2.03 -11.07
C SER A 95 5.89 1.36 -9.69
N VAL A 96 7.08 1.06 -9.16
CA VAL A 96 7.35 0.41 -7.87
C VAL A 96 8.28 1.33 -7.06
N PRO A 97 8.10 1.48 -5.73
CA PRO A 97 8.95 2.38 -4.97
C PRO A 97 10.40 1.87 -4.91
N PRO A 98 11.38 2.77 -4.73
CA PRO A 98 12.77 2.36 -4.51
C PRO A 98 12.96 1.52 -3.25
N SER A 99 14.11 0.85 -3.15
CA SER A 99 14.44 -0.05 -2.03
C SER A 99 14.23 0.57 -0.65
N THR A 100 13.66 -0.24 0.24
CA THR A 100 13.32 0.10 1.62
C THR A 100 14.22 -0.62 2.65
N SER A 101 15.25 -1.34 2.20
CA SER A 101 16.10 -2.17 3.07
C SER A 101 16.87 -1.39 4.14
N THR A 102 17.10 -0.09 3.93
CA THR A 102 17.72 0.80 4.92
C THR A 102 16.91 2.08 5.09
N CYS A 103 17.10 2.73 6.25
CA CYS A 103 16.58 4.07 6.52
C CYS A 103 17.71 5.01 6.98
N PRO A 104 18.02 6.08 6.24
CA PRO A 104 17.54 6.36 4.88
C PRO A 104 18.14 5.37 3.86
N SER A 105 17.55 5.29 2.67
CA SER A 105 18.04 4.49 1.54
C SER A 105 18.49 5.36 0.37
N SER A 106 19.73 5.22 -0.09
CA SER A 106 20.30 6.00 -1.21
C SER A 106 19.62 5.73 -2.56
N ALA A 107 18.75 4.72 -2.65
CA ALA A 107 17.93 4.47 -3.82
C ALA A 107 16.85 5.54 -4.06
N TRP A 108 16.59 6.39 -3.06
CA TRP A 108 15.62 7.49 -3.15
C TRP A 108 16.30 8.78 -3.59
N ALA A 109 15.73 9.47 -4.58
CA ALA A 109 16.31 10.69 -5.15
C ALA A 109 16.51 11.81 -4.13
N THR A 110 15.59 11.97 -3.18
CA THR A 110 15.71 12.96 -2.10
C THR A 110 15.61 12.28 -0.75
N GLN A 111 16.41 12.76 0.20
CA GLN A 111 16.43 12.31 1.59
C GLN A 111 16.52 13.52 2.50
N GLN A 112 15.52 13.70 3.36
CA GLN A 112 15.48 14.80 4.30
C GLN A 112 15.24 14.26 5.70
N ARG A 113 16.12 14.60 6.63
CA ARG A 113 15.86 14.37 8.05
C ARG A 113 14.88 15.43 8.53
N ILE A 114 13.72 15.00 9.00
CA ILE A 114 12.64 15.90 9.42
C ILE A 114 12.45 15.94 10.94
N ALA A 115 12.91 14.93 11.66
CA ALA A 115 13.00 14.94 13.12
C ALA A 115 14.19 14.11 13.60
N GLN A 116 14.65 14.40 14.82
CA GLN A 116 15.71 13.67 15.51
C GLN A 116 15.47 13.73 17.02
N GLY A 117 16.19 12.92 17.79
CA GLY A 117 15.94 12.79 19.22
C GLY A 117 14.61 12.08 19.48
N LEU A 118 14.31 11.05 18.69
CA LEU A 118 13.14 10.20 18.87
C LEU A 118 13.53 8.92 19.62
N LEU A 119 12.55 8.30 20.28
CA LEU A 119 12.69 7.16 21.19
C LEU A 119 11.60 6.09 20.95
N ASN A 120 11.16 5.93 19.71
CA ASN A 120 10.12 4.98 19.32
C ASN A 120 10.57 3.52 19.44
N ALA A 121 11.79 3.19 19.05
CA ALA A 121 12.37 1.85 19.20
C ALA A 121 13.18 1.70 20.50
N ALA A 122 13.32 2.77 21.28
CA ALA A 122 14.03 2.78 22.55
C ALA A 122 13.34 1.95 23.64
N THR A 123 14.15 1.38 24.52
CA THR A 123 13.71 0.68 25.74
C THR A 123 14.20 1.43 26.97
N SER A 124 13.60 1.20 28.14
CA SER A 124 14.00 1.86 29.38
C SER A 124 15.47 1.62 29.74
N SER A 125 16.04 0.48 29.34
CA SER A 125 17.46 0.17 29.49
C SER A 125 18.39 0.95 28.55
N SER A 126 17.90 1.43 27.41
CA SER A 126 18.73 2.12 26.42
C SER A 126 18.87 3.61 26.67
N VAL A 127 18.00 4.24 27.48
CA VAL A 127 17.97 5.69 27.67
C VAL A 127 18.07 6.06 29.14
N THR A 128 19.25 6.51 29.57
CA THR A 128 19.47 6.96 30.96
C THR A 128 18.58 8.15 31.28
N GLY A 129 17.74 8.01 32.32
CA GLY A 129 16.86 9.08 32.79
C GLY A 129 15.55 9.22 32.03
N CYS A 130 15.27 8.33 31.08
CA CYS A 130 14.04 8.35 30.29
C CYS A 130 13.33 7.00 30.37
N ALA A 131 12.07 7.01 30.84
CA ALA A 131 11.23 5.83 30.75
C ALA A 131 10.76 5.65 29.30
N ALA A 132 11.60 5.06 28.45
CA ALA A 132 11.26 4.71 27.08
C ALA A 132 10.62 3.32 27.02
N THR A 133 9.60 3.18 26.17
CA THR A 133 8.97 1.90 25.84
C THR A 133 8.85 1.82 24.34
N THR A 134 9.12 0.65 23.77
CA THR A 134 8.98 0.40 22.34
C THR A 134 7.56 0.73 21.90
N THR A 135 7.46 1.74 21.05
CA THR A 135 6.22 2.31 20.55
C THR A 135 6.27 2.30 19.03
N PRO A 136 5.44 1.47 18.38
CA PRO A 136 5.29 1.49 16.93
C PRO A 136 5.10 2.90 16.42
N LEU A 137 5.92 3.33 15.45
CA LEU A 137 5.74 4.63 14.81
C LEU A 137 4.45 4.62 14.00
N PHE A 138 4.22 3.54 13.26
CA PHE A 138 3.01 3.34 12.48
C PHE A 138 2.23 2.14 12.98
N THR A 139 0.93 2.31 13.05
CA THR A 139 -0.04 1.23 13.24
C THR A 139 -1.14 1.41 12.21
N GLN A 140 -1.58 0.32 11.61
CA GLN A 140 -2.56 0.36 10.53
C GLN A 140 -3.71 -0.59 10.79
N THR A 141 -4.88 -0.22 10.31
CA THR A 141 -5.97 -1.16 10.07
C THR A 141 -6.08 -1.39 8.57
N VAL A 142 -6.31 -2.65 8.19
CA VAL A 142 -6.45 -3.05 6.79
C VAL A 142 -7.82 -3.66 6.56
N ASP A 143 -8.33 -3.53 5.33
CA ASP A 143 -9.49 -4.30 4.89
C ASP A 143 -9.14 -5.77 4.62
N ALA A 144 -10.14 -6.56 4.21
CA ALA A 144 -9.97 -7.98 3.92
C ALA A 144 -8.97 -8.26 2.79
N GLN A 145 -8.67 -7.26 1.95
CA GLN A 145 -7.76 -7.32 0.81
C GLN A 145 -6.39 -6.71 1.12
N GLY A 146 -6.16 -6.27 2.36
CA GLY A 146 -4.90 -5.66 2.80
C GLY A 146 -4.73 -4.19 2.39
N GLY A 147 -5.80 -3.49 2.04
CA GLY A 147 -5.83 -2.05 1.81
C GLY A 147 -5.94 -1.27 3.12
N VAL A 148 -5.09 -0.26 3.32
CA VAL A 148 -5.02 0.52 4.58
C VAL A 148 -6.26 1.43 4.73
N ARG A 149 -6.97 1.32 5.85
CA ARG A 149 -8.18 2.11 6.18
C ARG A 149 -7.90 3.24 7.17
N ASP A 150 -7.08 2.96 8.17
CA ASP A 150 -6.61 3.92 9.16
C ASP A 150 -5.11 3.74 9.31
N LEU A 151 -4.37 4.85 9.31
CA LEU A 151 -2.96 4.90 9.66
C LEU A 151 -2.78 5.83 10.87
N SER A 152 -2.44 5.24 12.01
CA SER A 152 -2.08 5.96 13.22
C SER A 152 -0.56 6.11 13.30
N ILE A 153 -0.11 7.34 13.48
CA ILE A 153 1.27 7.79 13.63
C ILE A 153 1.50 8.13 15.10
N ARG A 154 2.57 7.61 15.70
CA ARG A 154 2.97 7.91 17.07
C ARG A 154 4.45 8.24 17.13
N LEU A 155 4.81 9.46 17.47
CA LEU A 155 6.20 9.89 17.68
C LEU A 155 6.47 10.05 19.17
N VAL A 156 7.60 9.49 19.63
CA VAL A 156 8.04 9.63 21.01
C VAL A 156 9.29 10.50 21.01
N ALA A 157 9.16 11.77 21.37
CA ALA A 157 10.29 12.68 21.49
C ALA A 157 11.07 12.42 22.79
N GLN A 158 12.38 12.57 22.70
CA GLN A 158 13.30 12.37 23.81
C GLN A 158 12.94 13.23 25.02
N CYS A 159 12.98 12.62 26.21
CA CYS A 159 12.83 13.27 27.51
C CYS A 159 14.19 13.68 28.12
N GLU A 160 14.13 14.43 29.21
CA GLU A 160 15.26 14.61 30.13
C GLU A 160 15.17 13.67 31.33
N ALA A 161 16.25 13.59 32.12
CA ALA A 161 16.33 12.75 33.30
C ALA A 161 15.12 12.92 34.25
N ASN A 162 14.46 11.80 34.54
CA ASN A 162 13.27 11.67 35.37
C ASN A 162 12.00 12.36 34.82
N ARG A 163 11.96 12.66 33.51
CA ARG A 163 10.74 13.12 32.83
C ARG A 163 10.18 12.03 31.92
N THR A 164 8.86 12.05 31.76
CA THR A 164 8.18 11.22 30.76
C THR A 164 8.46 11.75 29.36
N PRO A 165 8.75 10.89 28.37
CA PRO A 165 8.84 11.29 26.97
C PRO A 165 7.59 12.06 26.52
N THR A 166 7.76 13.02 25.60
CA THR A 166 6.61 13.66 24.97
C THR A 166 6.12 12.76 23.84
N THR A 167 4.91 12.21 23.96
CA THR A 167 4.28 11.42 22.92
C THR A 167 3.34 12.29 22.09
N LEU A 168 3.56 12.31 20.79
CA LEU A 168 2.72 12.94 19.79
C LEU A 168 2.01 11.86 18.99
N ALA A 169 0.71 11.99 18.78
CA ALA A 169 -0.07 11.04 18.01
C ALA A 169 -0.98 11.76 17.01
N SER A 170 -1.12 11.17 15.84
CA SER A 170 -2.04 11.60 14.80
C SER A 170 -2.59 10.37 14.09
N SER A 171 -3.79 10.47 13.53
CA SER A 171 -4.37 9.38 12.74
C SER A 171 -4.98 9.95 11.48
N VAL A 172 -4.72 9.28 10.36
CA VAL A 172 -5.35 9.59 9.08
C VAL A 172 -6.29 8.46 8.73
N GLN A 173 -7.57 8.80 8.56
CA GLN A 173 -8.60 7.86 8.15
C GLN A 173 -8.91 8.07 6.68
N PHE A 174 -8.69 7.03 5.89
CA PHE A 174 -8.96 7.02 4.46
C PHE A 174 -10.45 6.71 4.22
N ARG A 175 -11.36 7.48 4.83
CA ARG A 175 -12.82 7.20 4.82
C ARG A 175 -13.47 7.31 3.44
N ASN A 176 -12.81 7.99 2.51
CA ASN A 176 -13.24 8.09 1.11
C ASN A 176 -12.56 7.04 0.21
N TYR A 177 -11.86 6.08 0.80
CA TYR A 177 -11.27 4.97 0.08
C TYR A 177 -12.34 3.90 -0.15
N LYS A 178 -12.67 3.69 -1.42
CA LYS A 178 -13.55 2.60 -1.85
C LYS A 178 -12.83 1.27 -1.73
N ALA A 179 -13.48 0.30 -1.11
CA ALA A 179 -12.99 -1.06 -1.03
C ALA A 179 -12.95 -1.68 -2.42
N SER A 180 -11.95 -2.50 -2.70
CA SER A 180 -11.97 -3.32 -3.92
C SER A 180 -13.04 -4.41 -3.81
N PRO A 181 -13.65 -4.84 -4.92
CA PRO A 181 -14.55 -5.99 -4.93
C PRO A 181 -13.90 -7.26 -4.39
N ASN A 182 -14.66 -8.05 -3.63
CA ASN A 182 -14.31 -9.43 -3.31
C ASN A 182 -14.71 -10.34 -4.46
N VAL A 183 -13.76 -11.07 -5.02
CA VAL A 183 -14.02 -11.96 -6.16
C VAL A 183 -14.07 -13.40 -5.71
N THR A 184 -15.17 -14.07 -6.07
CA THR A 184 -15.32 -15.52 -5.93
C THR A 184 -15.67 -16.07 -7.29
N VAL A 185 -14.82 -16.95 -7.84
CA VAL A 185 -15.03 -17.54 -9.16
C VAL A 185 -15.00 -19.07 -9.08
N THR A 186 -15.93 -19.71 -9.77
CA THR A 186 -15.99 -21.16 -9.96
C THR A 186 -16.17 -21.48 -11.42
N CYS A 187 -15.56 -22.56 -11.91
CA CYS A 187 -15.68 -22.99 -13.29
C CYS A 187 -15.84 -24.51 -13.38
N THR A 188 -16.58 -24.96 -14.38
CA THR A 188 -16.78 -26.38 -14.69
C THR A 188 -16.55 -26.61 -16.18
N GLY A 189 -15.84 -27.69 -16.52
CA GLY A 189 -15.60 -28.09 -17.90
C GLY A 189 -16.71 -29.04 -18.38
N GLN A 190 -17.31 -28.76 -19.53
CA GLN A 190 -18.35 -29.60 -20.11
C GLN A 190 -18.32 -29.53 -21.63
N ASN A 191 -18.27 -30.66 -22.34
CA ASN A 191 -18.42 -30.74 -23.80
C ASN A 191 -17.55 -29.73 -24.59
N TYR A 192 -16.25 -29.64 -24.28
CA TYR A 192 -15.34 -28.65 -24.89
C TYR A 192 -15.67 -27.17 -24.55
N HIS A 193 -16.40 -26.93 -23.46
CA HIS A 193 -16.72 -25.61 -22.94
C HIS A 193 -16.24 -25.46 -21.50
N ALA A 194 -15.95 -24.22 -21.10
CA ALA A 194 -15.77 -23.85 -19.70
C ALA A 194 -16.91 -22.93 -19.28
N ILE A 195 -17.73 -23.39 -18.34
CA ILE A 195 -18.85 -22.62 -17.77
C ILE A 195 -18.41 -22.10 -16.42
N CYS A 196 -18.37 -20.78 -16.28
CA CYS A 196 -17.87 -20.08 -15.12
C CYS A 196 -18.93 -19.18 -14.49
N ASP A 197 -18.86 -19.05 -13.18
CA ASP A 197 -19.74 -18.22 -12.37
C ASP A 197 -18.92 -17.46 -11.31
N ALA A 198 -19.09 -16.14 -11.31
CA ALA A 198 -18.57 -15.19 -10.34
C ALA A 198 -19.68 -14.41 -9.59
N SER A 199 -20.92 -14.89 -9.62
CA SER A 199 -22.11 -14.28 -8.98
C SER A 199 -21.99 -14.07 -7.47
N ARG A 200 -21.10 -14.82 -6.81
CA ARG A 200 -20.82 -14.69 -5.37
C ARG A 200 -19.80 -13.58 -5.06
N SER A 201 -19.34 -12.85 -6.07
CA SER A 201 -18.51 -11.67 -5.88
C SER A 201 -19.32 -10.53 -5.26
N THR A 202 -18.71 -9.75 -4.39
CA THR A 202 -19.40 -8.72 -3.61
C THR A 202 -18.55 -7.47 -3.50
N ASP A 203 -19.17 -6.31 -3.65
CA ASP A 203 -18.54 -5.05 -3.28
C ASP A 203 -18.77 -4.76 -1.79
N PRO A 204 -17.71 -4.53 -0.98
CA PRO A 204 -17.87 -4.21 0.44
C PRO A 204 -18.62 -2.90 0.71
N ASP A 205 -18.62 -1.97 -0.25
CA ASP A 205 -19.33 -0.68 -0.16
C ASP A 205 -20.74 -0.74 -0.79
N GLY A 206 -21.15 -1.92 -1.27
CA GLY A 206 -22.46 -2.16 -1.87
C GLY A 206 -22.63 -1.60 -3.28
N GLU A 207 -21.54 -1.28 -3.96
CA GLU A 207 -21.60 -0.77 -5.34
C GLU A 207 -21.93 -1.88 -6.36
N ALA A 208 -22.46 -1.45 -7.51
CA ALA A 208 -22.73 -2.34 -8.62
C ALA A 208 -21.41 -2.84 -9.25
N LEU A 209 -21.37 -4.12 -9.58
CA LEU A 209 -20.20 -4.78 -10.15
C LEU A 209 -20.36 -5.02 -11.66
N THR A 210 -19.27 -4.83 -12.38
CA THR A 210 -19.09 -5.19 -13.79
C THR A 210 -18.04 -6.27 -13.91
N TYR A 211 -18.14 -7.10 -14.94
CA TYR A 211 -17.33 -8.31 -15.09
C TYR A 211 -16.72 -8.35 -16.49
N LYS A 212 -15.45 -8.71 -16.56
CA LYS A 212 -14.82 -9.11 -17.81
C LYS A 212 -14.01 -10.38 -17.58
N TRP A 213 -13.97 -11.21 -18.61
CA TRP A 213 -13.46 -12.57 -18.53
C TRP A 213 -12.33 -12.78 -19.52
N GLN A 214 -11.39 -13.65 -19.16
CA GLN A 214 -10.31 -14.06 -20.01
C GLN A 214 -9.92 -15.50 -19.69
N ILE A 215 -9.53 -16.26 -20.71
CA ILE A 215 -9.03 -17.62 -20.53
C ILE A 215 -7.62 -17.75 -21.12
N ALA A 216 -6.77 -18.50 -20.43
CA ALA A 216 -5.41 -18.80 -20.83
C ALA A 216 -5.22 -20.31 -20.95
N CYS A 217 -4.64 -20.72 -22.07
CA CYS A 217 -4.23 -22.11 -22.26
C CYS A 217 -2.79 -22.33 -21.78
N CYS A 218 -2.28 -23.50 -22.11
CA CYS A 218 -2.07 -24.54 -21.14
C CYS A 218 -0.58 -24.88 -21.13
N SER A 219 0.26 -24.00 -20.58
CA SER A 219 1.64 -24.36 -20.25
C SER A 219 1.68 -24.68 -18.75
N SER A 220 2.14 -25.89 -18.43
CA SER A 220 2.07 -26.51 -17.11
C SER A 220 2.71 -25.72 -15.96
N ASP A 221 3.45 -24.64 -16.25
CA ASP A 221 4.12 -23.84 -15.22
C ASP A 221 3.90 -22.31 -15.34
N SER A 222 3.14 -21.80 -16.33
CA SER A 222 3.11 -20.34 -16.51
C SER A 222 1.88 -19.70 -17.17
N TYR A 223 0.93 -20.45 -17.74
CA TYR A 223 -0.26 -19.89 -18.43
C TYR A 223 0.05 -18.65 -19.29
N THR A 224 1.08 -18.75 -20.14
CA THR A 224 1.67 -17.57 -20.83
C THR A 224 0.93 -17.15 -22.09
N SER A 225 -0.06 -17.93 -22.53
CA SER A 225 -0.81 -17.67 -23.75
C SER A 225 -2.29 -17.52 -23.43
N PHE A 226 -2.71 -16.27 -23.28
CA PHE A 226 -4.12 -15.91 -23.29
C PHE A 226 -4.69 -16.18 -24.67
N THR A 227 -5.77 -16.95 -24.72
CA THR A 227 -6.40 -17.31 -25.99
C THR A 227 -7.19 -16.15 -26.58
N GLU A 228 -7.60 -15.17 -25.76
CA GLU A 228 -8.42 -14.01 -26.18
C GLU A 228 -8.09 -12.71 -25.42
N SER A 229 -8.55 -11.59 -25.98
CA SER A 229 -8.69 -10.31 -25.26
C SER A 229 -9.77 -10.42 -24.18
N TRP A 230 -9.77 -9.50 -23.22
CA TRP A 230 -10.85 -9.40 -22.23
C TRP A 230 -12.23 -9.28 -22.88
N GLU A 231 -13.14 -10.15 -22.48
CA GLU A 231 -14.51 -10.20 -22.99
C GLU A 231 -15.46 -9.67 -21.91
N ALA A 232 -16.30 -8.69 -22.25
CA ALA A 232 -17.30 -8.17 -21.33
C ALA A 232 -18.32 -9.27 -21.03
N GLY A 233 -18.60 -9.51 -19.75
CA GLY A 233 -19.53 -10.54 -19.31
C GLY A 233 -20.47 -10.07 -18.20
N GLN A 234 -21.33 -10.98 -17.78
CA GLN A 234 -22.12 -10.83 -16.56
C GLN A 234 -21.45 -11.63 -15.43
N THR A 235 -22.21 -11.91 -14.38
CA THR A 235 -21.77 -12.79 -13.29
C THR A 235 -21.42 -14.19 -13.78
N GLY A 236 -22.04 -14.70 -14.85
CA GLY A 236 -21.69 -15.96 -15.49
C GLY A 236 -21.10 -15.76 -16.89
N TYR A 237 -20.19 -16.66 -17.28
CA TYR A 237 -19.59 -16.67 -18.61
C TYR A 237 -19.38 -18.09 -19.11
N SER A 238 -19.66 -18.33 -20.39
CA SER A 238 -19.41 -19.60 -21.05
C SER A 238 -18.39 -19.39 -22.14
N PHE A 239 -17.20 -19.97 -21.98
CA PHE A 239 -16.20 -20.01 -23.05
C PHE A 239 -16.61 -21.12 -24.02
N ASP A 240 -17.26 -20.73 -25.11
CA ASP A 240 -17.80 -21.63 -26.13
C ASP A 240 -17.05 -21.60 -27.47
N HIS A 241 -15.96 -20.83 -27.54
CA HIS A 241 -15.07 -20.83 -28.69
C HIS A 241 -14.52 -22.24 -28.90
N GLY A 242 -14.81 -22.81 -30.09
CA GLY A 242 -14.61 -24.23 -30.46
C GLY A 242 -13.16 -24.73 -30.54
N SER A 243 -12.32 -24.33 -29.58
CA SER A 243 -10.89 -24.51 -29.50
C SER A 243 -10.41 -24.98 -28.11
N LEU A 244 -11.31 -25.14 -27.13
CA LEU A 244 -10.95 -25.82 -25.88
C LEU A 244 -10.76 -27.32 -26.14
N THR A 245 -9.60 -27.83 -25.77
CA THR A 245 -9.18 -29.20 -26.08
C THR A 245 -9.43 -30.11 -24.88
N SER A 246 -10.12 -31.23 -25.12
CA SER A 246 -10.32 -32.29 -24.11
C SER A 246 -8.98 -32.77 -23.54
N GLY A 247 -8.95 -33.01 -22.23
CA GLY A 247 -7.75 -33.40 -21.49
C GLY A 247 -6.77 -32.25 -21.19
N LYS A 248 -7.11 -31.00 -21.53
CA LYS A 248 -6.33 -29.81 -21.14
C LYS A 248 -6.96 -29.09 -19.94
N THR A 249 -6.11 -28.45 -19.15
CA THR A 249 -6.51 -27.54 -18.07
C THR A 249 -6.21 -26.11 -18.48
N TYR A 250 -7.21 -25.24 -18.32
CA TYR A 250 -7.15 -23.83 -18.64
C TYR A 250 -7.21 -23.00 -17.36
N LYS A 251 -6.55 -21.84 -17.35
CA LYS A 251 -6.73 -20.83 -16.30
C LYS A 251 -7.75 -19.83 -16.77
N VAL A 252 -8.81 -19.66 -15.99
CA VAL A 252 -9.81 -18.61 -16.18
C VAL A 252 -9.50 -17.48 -15.23
N ILE A 253 -9.58 -16.26 -15.74
CA ILE A 253 -9.44 -15.02 -15.00
C ILE A 253 -10.72 -14.20 -15.19
N VAL A 254 -11.22 -13.63 -14.11
CA VAL A 254 -12.30 -12.65 -14.13
C VAL A 254 -11.83 -11.39 -13.43
N GLU A 255 -11.93 -10.25 -14.08
CA GLU A 255 -11.79 -8.95 -13.42
C GLU A 255 -13.19 -8.50 -13.04
N VAL A 256 -13.37 -8.20 -11.76
CA VAL A 256 -14.60 -7.64 -11.22
C VAL A 256 -14.33 -6.20 -10.83
N THR A 257 -15.09 -5.28 -11.41
CA THR A 257 -14.87 -3.84 -11.28
C THR A 257 -16.13 -3.17 -10.75
N ASP A 258 -16.02 -2.40 -9.66
CA ASP A 258 -17.12 -1.64 -9.10
C ASP A 258 -17.48 -0.40 -9.95
N ALA A 259 -18.50 0.34 -9.53
CA ALA A 259 -18.94 1.57 -10.20
C ALA A 259 -17.94 2.73 -10.05
N SER A 260 -17.09 2.70 -9.03
CA SER A 260 -16.02 3.67 -8.80
C SER A 260 -14.76 3.41 -9.64
N GLY A 261 -14.67 2.27 -10.33
CA GLY A 261 -13.54 1.83 -11.16
C GLY A 261 -12.50 1.02 -10.38
N ALA A 262 -12.79 0.65 -9.14
CA ALA A 262 -12.03 -0.28 -8.33
C ALA A 262 -12.19 -1.71 -8.85
N PHE A 263 -11.10 -2.43 -9.06
CA PHE A 263 -11.18 -3.80 -9.56
C PHE A 263 -10.38 -4.80 -8.74
N THR A 264 -10.72 -6.07 -8.90
CA THR A 264 -9.96 -7.21 -8.39
C THR A 264 -10.05 -8.36 -9.38
N ASP A 265 -8.93 -9.04 -9.59
CA ASP A 265 -8.86 -10.23 -10.43
C ASP A 265 -9.07 -11.49 -9.57
N GLY A 266 -10.08 -12.28 -9.93
CA GLY A 266 -10.23 -13.66 -9.50
C GLY A 266 -9.68 -14.60 -10.55
N ASN A 267 -9.12 -15.74 -10.14
CA ASN A 267 -8.72 -16.78 -11.08
C ASN A 267 -9.00 -18.18 -10.54
N THR A 268 -9.22 -19.11 -11.45
CA THR A 268 -9.41 -20.54 -11.16
C THR A 268 -8.91 -21.38 -12.34
N THR A 269 -8.74 -22.67 -12.13
CA THR A 269 -8.39 -23.61 -13.19
C THR A 269 -9.56 -24.53 -13.50
N VAL A 270 -9.72 -24.87 -14.77
CA VAL A 270 -10.80 -25.74 -15.25
C VAL A 270 -10.21 -26.78 -16.19
N ALA A 271 -10.45 -28.05 -15.89
CA ALA A 271 -10.10 -29.17 -16.76
C ALA A 271 -11.25 -29.46 -17.72
N ILE A 272 -10.94 -29.61 -19.00
CA ILE A 272 -11.92 -29.96 -20.03
C ILE A 272 -11.97 -31.48 -20.14
N PRO A 273 -13.15 -32.11 -19.93
CA PRO A 273 -13.30 -33.56 -19.99
C PRO A 273 -13.05 -34.12 -21.39
#